data_AF-A0A9E4LJ22-F1
#
_entry.id   AF-A0A9E4LJ22-F1
#
_cell.length_a   1.000
_cell.length_b   1.000
_cell.length_c   1.000
_cell.angle_alpha   90.00
_cell.angle_beta   90.00
_cell.angle_gamma   90.00
#
_symmetry.space_group_name_H-M   'P 1'
#
loop_
_entity.id
_entity.type
_entity.pdbx_description
1 polymer ?
#
loop_
_entity_poly.entity_id
_entity_poly.type
_entity_poly.pdbx_seq_one_letter_code
_entity_poly.pdbx_strand_id
1 'polypeptide(L)'
;MKPQQFLYNDRWDISSLPAENADLVIAFGQGQKLMNGGYTDLRAAFPNSTVIAGSTAGEISNDAVLDEQIVATAIWFDKVTAV
;
A
#
# COMPACT_ATOMS: atom_id res chain seq x y z
N MET A 1 -6.58 -13.60 -7.87
CA MET A 1 -6.19 -12.37 -7.16
C MET A 1 -4.87 -12.65 -6.49
N LYS A 2 -3.88 -11.79 -6.67
CA LYS A 2 -2.57 -11.92 -6.01
C LYS A 2 -2.34 -10.67 -5.16
N PRO A 3 -2.25 -10.78 -3.82
CA PRO A 3 -1.84 -9.67 -2.97
C PRO A 3 -0.34 -9.74 -2.67
N GLN A 4 0.31 -8.57 -2.59
CA GLN A 4 1.68 -8.45 -2.10
C GLN A 4 1.78 -7.25 -1.16
N GLN A 5 2.35 -7.48 0.03
CA GLN A 5 2.51 -6.47 1.06
C GLN A 5 3.94 -5.95 1.11
N PHE A 6 4.07 -4.68 1.45
CA PHE A 6 5.35 -4.01 1.63
C PHE A 6 5.23 -2.90 2.69
N LEU A 7 6.35 -2.65 3.37
CA LEU A 7 6.43 -1.74 4.52
C LEU A 7 7.05 -0.40 4.11
N TYR A 8 6.60 0.66 4.78
CA TYR A 8 7.21 1.99 4.69
C TYR A 8 8.27 2.18 5.78
N ASN A 9 9.53 2.25 5.36
CA ASN A 9 10.69 2.55 6.23
C ASN A 9 11.36 3.83 5.72
N ASP A 10 10.69 4.98 5.88
CA ASP A 10 11.03 6.30 5.30
C ASP A 10 11.04 6.37 3.76
N ARG A 11 10.91 5.21 3.11
CA ARG A 11 10.71 5.00 1.69
C ARG A 11 9.98 3.67 1.49
N TRP A 12 9.31 3.53 0.35
CA TRP A 12 8.71 2.26 -0.04
C TRP A 12 9.75 1.32 -0.64
N ASP A 13 9.84 0.11 -0.09
CA ASP A 13 10.57 -0.99 -0.73
C ASP A 13 9.64 -1.77 -1.65
N ILE A 14 9.52 -1.29 -2.88
CA ILE A 14 8.71 -1.89 -3.95
C ILE A 14 9.53 -2.75 -4.92
N SER A 15 10.82 -2.97 -4.62
CA SER A 15 11.74 -3.66 -5.52
C SER A 15 11.34 -5.12 -5.82
N SER A 16 10.60 -5.73 -4.90
CA SER A 16 10.10 -7.11 -5.02
C SER A 16 8.77 -7.23 -5.77
N LEU A 17 8.16 -6.11 -6.18
CA LEU A 17 6.86 -6.16 -6.84
C LEU A 17 6.99 -6.55 -8.31
N PRO A 18 5.98 -7.22 -8.87
CA PRO A 18 5.86 -7.44 -10.31
C PRO A 18 6.03 -6.13 -11.10
N ALA A 19 6.64 -6.22 -12.28
CA ALA A 19 6.77 -5.09 -13.19
C ALA A 19 5.42 -4.59 -13.74
N GLU A 20 4.37 -5.41 -13.63
CA GLU A 20 2.99 -5.04 -13.98
C GLU A 20 2.41 -4.09 -12.93
N ASN A 21 1.79 -3.00 -13.38
CA ASN A 21 1.09 -2.08 -12.49
C ASN A 21 -0.02 -2.84 -11.75
N ALA A 22 -0.04 -2.75 -10.41
CA ALA A 22 -1.14 -3.26 -9.62
C ALA A 22 -2.47 -2.61 -10.03
N ASP A 23 -3.59 -3.27 -9.83
CA ASP A 23 -4.90 -2.68 -10.11
C ASP A 23 -5.36 -1.79 -8.94
N LEU A 24 -5.09 -2.26 -7.72
CA LEU A 24 -5.47 -1.62 -6.48
C LEU A 24 -4.31 -1.67 -5.47
N VAL A 25 -4.01 -0.53 -4.87
CA VAL A 25 -3.07 -0.41 -3.76
C VAL A 25 -3.80 0.15 -2.55
N ILE A 26 -3.73 -0.56 -1.43
CA ILE A 26 -4.37 -0.16 -0.18
C ILE A 26 -3.29 0.05 0.87
N ALA A 27 -3.22 1.24 1.47
CA ALA A 27 -2.26 1.56 2.51
C ALA A 27 -2.94 1.91 3.84
N PHE A 28 -2.44 1.34 4.93
CA PHE A 28 -2.89 1.61 6.29
C PHE A 28 -1.69 1.84 7.20
N GLY A 29 -1.78 2.82 8.11
CA GLY A 29 -0.67 3.13 9.01
C GLY A 29 -0.80 4.43 9.76
N GLN A 30 0.32 4.91 10.30
CA GLN A 30 0.41 6.17 11.03
C GLN A 30 0.05 7.35 10.12
N GLY A 31 -0.98 8.10 10.50
CA GLY A 31 -1.50 9.23 9.69
C GLY A 31 -0.44 10.27 9.35
N GLN A 32 0.46 10.57 10.29
CA GLN A 32 1.55 11.53 10.06
C GLN A 32 2.51 11.08 8.96
N LYS A 33 2.90 9.80 8.92
CA LYS A 33 3.77 9.27 7.84
C LYS A 33 3.04 9.23 6.50
N LEU A 34 1.74 8.90 6.49
CA LEU A 34 0.92 8.93 5.29
C LEU A 34 0.84 10.34 4.70
N MET A 35 0.65 11.36 5.55
CA MET A 35 0.60 12.77 5.16
C MET A 35 1.98 13.32 4.78
N ASN A 36 3.05 12.86 5.42
CA ASN A 36 4.43 13.31 5.20
C ASN A 36 5.12 12.56 4.05
N GLY A 37 4.40 12.35 2.94
CA GLY A 37 4.98 11.81 1.71
C GLY A 37 4.63 10.36 1.42
N GLY A 38 4.31 9.52 2.43
CA GLY A 38 4.01 8.10 2.21
C GLY A 38 2.92 7.87 1.17
N TYR A 39 1.83 8.64 1.20
CA TYR A 39 0.77 8.57 0.18
C TYR A 39 1.22 9.09 -1.19
N THR A 40 1.92 10.21 -1.24
CA THR A 40 2.39 10.81 -2.50
C THR A 40 3.37 9.88 -3.21
N ASP A 41 4.27 9.25 -2.46
CA ASP A 41 5.25 8.29 -2.97
C ASP A 41 4.55 7.04 -3.53
N LEU A 42 3.48 6.54 -2.87
CA LEU A 42 2.66 5.46 -3.43
C LEU A 42 2.00 5.87 -4.75
N ARG A 43 1.43 7.06 -4.83
CA ARG A 43 0.82 7.56 -6.08
C ARG A 43 1.84 7.68 -7.20
N ALA A 44 3.08 8.07 -6.89
CA ALA A 44 4.16 8.15 -7.87
C ALA A 44 4.66 6.76 -8.31
N ALA A 45 4.74 5.80 -7.39
CA ALA A 45 5.13 4.42 -7.68
C ALA A 45 4.08 3.65 -8.50
N PHE A 46 2.80 3.98 -8.30
CA PHE A 46 1.67 3.29 -8.92
C PHE A 46 0.74 4.27 -9.65
N PRO A 47 1.20 4.93 -10.72
CA PRO A 47 0.45 6.01 -11.39
C PRO A 47 -0.85 5.54 -12.03
N ASN A 48 -0.92 4.25 -12.42
CA ASN A 48 -2.07 3.66 -13.11
C ASN A 48 -3.01 2.88 -12.18
N SER A 49 -2.67 2.78 -10.89
CA SER A 49 -3.46 2.01 -9.91
C SER A 49 -4.50 2.89 -9.22
N THR A 50 -5.60 2.26 -8.81
CA THR A 50 -6.43 2.86 -7.76
C THR A 50 -5.65 2.79 -6.45
N VAL A 51 -5.39 3.94 -5.82
CA VAL A 51 -4.66 3.98 -4.55
C VAL A 51 -5.60 4.52 -3.49
N ILE A 52 -5.81 3.73 -2.44
CA ILE A 52 -6.62 4.10 -1.28
C ILE A 52 -5.72 4.05 -0.06
N ALA A 53 -5.79 5.06 0.80
CA ALA A 53 -5.07 5.07 2.05
C ALA A 53 -5.98 5.48 3.20
N GLY A 54 -5.78 4.87 4.37
CA GLY A 54 -6.45 5.25 5.61
C GLY A 54 -5.46 5.27 6.76
N SER A 55 -5.57 6.25 7.65
CA SER A 55 -4.85 6.18 8.92
C SER A 55 -5.56 5.23 9.86
N THR A 56 -4.82 4.42 10.60
CA THR A 56 -5.37 3.61 11.67
C THR A 56 -5.15 4.31 13.02
N ALA A 57 -6.07 4.17 13.96
CA ALA A 57 -5.81 4.55 15.36
C ALA A 57 -4.77 3.62 16.03
N GLY A 58 -4.48 2.47 15.41
CA GLY A 58 -3.41 1.51 15.69
C GLY A 58 -3.39 0.47 14.55
N GLU A 59 -2.21 0.07 14.06
CA GLU A 59 -2.07 -0.76 12.85
C GLU A 59 -2.70 -2.14 13.01
N ILE A 60 -3.35 -2.64 11.95
CA ILE A 60 -3.82 -4.03 11.87
C ILE A 60 -2.90 -4.78 10.91
N SER A 61 -1.99 -5.58 11.45
CA SER A 61 -1.21 -6.59 10.73
C SER A 61 -1.44 -7.95 11.40
N ASN A 62 -1.46 -9.03 10.61
CA ASN A 62 -1.98 -10.36 10.94
C ASN A 62 -1.51 -11.00 12.28
N ASP A 63 -0.45 -10.52 12.94
CA ASP A 63 0.04 -11.07 14.22
C ASP A 63 0.71 -10.05 15.18
N ALA A 64 0.77 -8.75 14.82
CA ALA A 64 1.34 -7.74 15.71
C ALA A 64 0.84 -6.33 15.39
N VAL A 65 0.66 -5.53 16.45
CA VAL A 65 0.60 -4.07 16.34
C VAL A 65 2.02 -3.61 16.06
N LEU A 66 2.31 -3.26 14.81
CA LEU A 66 3.47 -2.46 14.50
C LEU A 66 3.12 -1.05 14.95
N ASP A 67 3.92 -0.48 15.84
CA ASP A 67 3.80 0.94 16.17
C ASP A 67 4.63 1.71 15.13
N GLU A 68 4.06 2.83 14.66
CA GLU A 68 4.71 3.80 13.77
C GLU A 68 5.03 3.35 12.34
N GLN A 69 4.43 2.31 11.78
CA GLN A 69 4.67 1.94 10.37
C GLN A 69 3.51 2.35 9.45
N ILE A 70 3.72 2.11 8.16
CA ILE A 70 2.65 2.04 7.17
C ILE A 70 2.85 0.73 6.41
N VAL A 71 1.78 -0.03 6.28
CA VAL A 71 1.72 -1.21 5.43
C VAL A 71 0.91 -0.88 4.19
N ALA A 72 1.46 -1.19 3.02
CA ALA A 72 0.72 -1.14 1.76
C ALA A 72 0.55 -2.55 1.19
N THR A 73 -0.60 -2.81 0.59
CA THR A 73 -0.93 -4.04 -0.12
C THR A 73 -1.25 -3.70 -1.56
N ALA A 74 -0.44 -4.18 -2.50
CA ALA A 74 -0.73 -4.15 -3.93
C ALA A 74 -1.52 -5.41 -4.31
N ILE A 75 -2.55 -5.25 -5.14
CA ILE A 75 -3.48 -6.30 -5.54
C ILE A 75 -3.57 -6.33 -7.08
N TRP A 76 -3.32 -7.50 -7.66
CA TRP A 76 -3.55 -7.80 -9.07
C TRP A 76 -4.77 -8.71 -9.21
N PHE A 77 -5.72 -8.31 -10.04
CA PHE A 77 -6.92 -9.08 -10.37
C PHE A 77 -6.68 -9.91 -11.64
N ASP A 78 -7.02 -11.21 -11.61
CA ASP A 78 -6.80 -12.08 -12.78
C ASP A 78 -7.80 -11.80 -13.92
N LYS A 79 -8.99 -11.27 -13.58
CA LYS A 79 -10.03 -10.79 -14.49
C LYS A 79 -10.81 -9.67 -13.81
N VAL A 80 -10.83 -8.49 -14.42
CA VAL A 80 -11.74 -7.41 -14.03
C VAL A 80 -12.96 -7.52 -14.93
N THR A 81 -14.10 -7.92 -14.38
CA THR A 81 -15.40 -7.69 -15.02
C THR A 81 -15.96 -6.42 -14.39
N ALA A 82 -15.82 -5.29 -15.09
CA ALA A 82 -16.60 -4.11 -14.78
C ALA A 82 -18.05 -4.41 -15.19
N VAL A 83 -18.97 -4.40 -14.21
CA VAL A 83 -20.42 -4.46 -14.43
C VAL A 83 -20.96 -3.04 -14.45
#